data_AF-A0A0M9G419-F1
#
_entry.id   AF-A0A0M9G419-F1
#
_cell.length_a   1.000
_cell.length_b   1.000
_cell.length_c   1.000
_cell.angle_alpha   90.00
_cell.angle_beta   90.00
_cell.angle_gamma   90.00
#
_symmetry.space_group_name_H-M   'P 1'
#
loop_
_entity.id
_entity.type
_entity.pdbx_description
1 polymer ?
#
loop_
_entity_poly.entity_id
_entity_poly.type
_entity_poly.pdbx_seq_one_letter_code
_entity_poly.pdbx_strand_id
1 'polypeptide(L)'
;MRHNVPPTSLELFRSASVFAHRCFSQYSDGTDGIEWKQRYLQERRDTALEFLGDVKKRVPIHEAIRQRASINRTASGSIHCPTLFDESYNSNTNDNFHDGGSCTKLIDELLDDLSQDENAVDRLQHVDFDALPLLEHELLGDDAPDEATLRNWLRLKRETADYQSYASIPESERTAWSAWYLRHIKGKEEN
;
A
#
# COMPACT_ATOMS: atom_id res chain seq x y z
N MET A 1 14.14 -47.60 7.29
CA MET A 1 13.68 -46.31 7.83
C MET A 1 14.44 -45.22 7.11
N ARG A 2 13.79 -44.49 6.18
CA ARG A 2 14.40 -43.35 5.50
C ARG A 2 14.03 -42.09 6.27
N HIS A 3 15.02 -41.42 6.85
CA HIS A 3 14.83 -40.14 7.51
C HIS A 3 14.55 -39.07 6.47
N ASN A 4 13.35 -38.46 6.52
CA ASN A 4 13.07 -37.20 5.85
C ASN A 4 13.80 -36.09 6.62
N VAL A 5 14.89 -35.61 6.06
CA VAL A 5 15.56 -34.39 6.53
C VAL A 5 14.76 -33.21 5.99
N PRO A 6 14.29 -32.27 6.84
CA PRO A 6 13.63 -31.06 6.35
C PRO A 6 14.64 -30.20 5.56
N PRO A 7 14.22 -29.56 4.46
CA PRO A 7 15.12 -28.73 3.66
C PRO A 7 15.65 -27.57 4.51
N THR A 8 16.95 -27.34 4.43
CA THR A 8 17.64 -26.22 5.10
C THR A 8 17.14 -24.88 4.55
N SER A 9 17.10 -23.86 5.41
CA SER A 9 16.59 -22.50 5.13
C SER A 9 17.14 -21.89 3.82
N LEU A 10 18.35 -22.23 3.42
CA LEU A 10 18.99 -21.78 2.18
C LEU A 10 18.29 -22.29 0.89
N GLU A 11 17.66 -23.46 0.91
CA GLU A 11 16.90 -24.00 -0.24
C GLU A 11 15.55 -23.28 -0.43
N LEU A 12 14.95 -22.80 0.67
CA LEU A 12 13.72 -22.00 0.66
C LEU A 12 13.95 -20.61 0.06
N PHE A 13 15.05 -19.94 0.42
CA PHE A 13 15.40 -18.62 -0.14
C PHE A 13 15.72 -18.69 -1.64
N ARG A 14 16.37 -19.76 -2.10
CA ARG A 14 16.68 -19.95 -3.52
C ARG A 14 15.42 -20.22 -4.35
N SER A 15 14.43 -20.89 -3.77
CA SER A 15 13.15 -21.16 -4.42
C SER A 15 12.25 -19.91 -4.50
N ALA A 16 12.27 -19.05 -3.48
CA ALA A 16 11.52 -17.78 -3.49
C ALA A 16 12.04 -16.79 -4.55
N SER A 17 13.36 -16.75 -4.79
CA SER A 17 13.99 -15.92 -5.83
C SER A 17 13.52 -16.28 -7.26
N VAL A 18 13.29 -17.56 -7.55
CA VAL A 18 12.85 -18.01 -8.88
C VAL A 18 11.38 -17.64 -9.16
N PHE A 19 10.53 -17.55 -8.13
CA PHE A 19 9.14 -17.11 -8.28
C PHE A 19 9.01 -15.60 -8.50
N ALA A 20 9.83 -14.78 -7.83
CA ALA A 20 9.80 -13.33 -8.00
C ALA A 20 10.12 -12.91 -9.44
N HIS A 21 11.11 -13.53 -10.09
CA HIS A 21 11.51 -13.19 -11.46
C HIS A 21 10.44 -13.49 -12.54
N ARG A 22 9.45 -14.35 -12.26
CA ARG A 22 8.40 -14.71 -13.24
C ARG A 22 7.14 -13.84 -13.16
N CYS A 23 6.96 -13.08 -12.09
CA CYS A 23 5.71 -12.34 -11.85
C CYS A 23 5.85 -10.83 -12.09
N PHE A 24 7.05 -10.25 -11.91
CA PHE A 24 7.24 -8.81 -12.12
C PHE A 24 7.05 -8.39 -13.59
N SER A 25 7.33 -9.27 -14.56
CA SER A 25 7.10 -8.98 -16.00
C SER A 25 5.62 -8.81 -16.34
N GLN A 26 4.69 -9.32 -15.51
CA GLN A 26 3.26 -9.22 -15.80
C GLN A 26 2.70 -7.80 -15.59
N TYR A 27 3.43 -6.94 -14.88
CA TYR A 27 3.04 -5.54 -14.64
C TYR A 27 3.39 -4.60 -15.81
N SER A 28 4.26 -5.02 -16.73
CA SER A 28 4.53 -4.25 -17.93
C SER A 28 3.40 -4.37 -18.97
N ASP A 29 3.35 -3.38 -19.86
CA ASP A 29 2.47 -3.39 -21.02
C ASP A 29 2.75 -4.60 -21.93
N GLY A 30 1.73 -5.06 -22.65
CA GLY A 30 1.79 -6.26 -23.50
C GLY A 30 0.79 -7.33 -23.08
N THR A 31 0.94 -8.51 -23.67
CA THR A 31 0.01 -9.64 -23.53
C THR A 31 0.17 -10.43 -22.23
N ASP A 32 1.28 -10.24 -21.52
CA ASP A 32 1.54 -10.91 -20.25
C ASP A 32 0.52 -10.46 -19.18
N GLY A 33 0.11 -11.37 -18.30
CA GLY A 33 -0.86 -11.06 -17.24
C GLY A 33 -2.28 -10.81 -17.75
N ILE A 34 -2.67 -11.38 -18.90
CA ILE A 34 -3.97 -11.14 -19.54
C ILE A 34 -5.16 -11.41 -18.59
N GLU A 35 -5.06 -12.38 -17.69
CA GLU A 35 -6.13 -12.78 -16.78
C GLU A 35 -6.56 -11.63 -15.86
N TRP A 36 -5.61 -10.97 -15.19
CA TRP A 36 -5.92 -9.85 -14.29
C TRP A 36 -6.22 -8.58 -15.08
N LYS A 37 -5.57 -8.35 -16.23
CA LYS A 37 -5.83 -7.20 -17.12
C LYS A 37 -7.25 -7.24 -17.67
N GLN A 38 -7.71 -8.40 -18.13
CA GLN A 38 -9.08 -8.60 -18.63
C GLN A 38 -10.10 -8.46 -17.51
N ARG A 39 -9.84 -9.04 -16.34
CA ARG A 39 -10.69 -8.87 -15.16
C ARG A 39 -10.86 -7.40 -14.79
N TYR A 40 -9.76 -6.66 -14.73
CA TYR A 40 -9.80 -5.22 -14.46
C TYR A 40 -10.66 -4.44 -15.47
N LEU A 41 -10.46 -4.68 -16.77
CA LEU A 41 -11.24 -4.02 -17.81
C LEU A 41 -12.74 -4.38 -17.74
N GLN A 42 -13.04 -5.63 -17.40
CA GLN A 42 -14.41 -6.11 -17.23
C GLN A 42 -15.08 -5.46 -16.02
N GLU A 43 -14.41 -5.43 -14.86
CA GLU A 43 -14.92 -4.77 -13.64
C GLU A 43 -15.19 -3.28 -13.88
N ARG A 44 -14.33 -2.60 -14.64
CA ARG A 44 -14.53 -1.19 -15.03
C ARG A 44 -15.76 -1.00 -15.93
N ARG A 45 -15.96 -1.88 -16.90
CA ARG A 45 -17.11 -1.85 -17.80
C ARG A 45 -18.41 -2.12 -17.03
N ASP A 46 -18.42 -3.14 -16.18
CA ASP A 46 -19.61 -3.54 -15.43
C ASP A 46 -20.03 -2.45 -14.46
N THR A 47 -19.07 -1.82 -13.77
CA THR A 47 -19.33 -0.66 -12.90
C THR A 47 -19.94 0.51 -13.66
N ALA A 48 -19.42 0.82 -14.86
CA ALA A 48 -19.94 1.91 -15.69
C ALA A 48 -21.38 1.64 -16.15
N LEU A 49 -21.66 0.41 -16.58
CA LEU A 49 -23.00 0.00 -17.03
C LEU A 49 -24.01 -0.05 -15.88
N GLU A 50 -23.60 -0.53 -14.71
CA GLU A 50 -24.45 -0.52 -13.51
C GLU A 50 -24.80 0.92 -13.12
N PHE A 51 -23.81 1.83 -13.09
CA PHE A 51 -24.03 3.23 -12.73
C PHE A 51 -24.96 3.96 -13.71
N LEU A 52 -24.75 3.79 -15.02
CA LEU A 52 -25.52 4.48 -16.05
C LEU A 52 -26.89 3.84 -16.30
N GLY A 53 -26.97 2.51 -16.30
CA GLY A 53 -28.11 1.74 -16.81
C GLY A 53 -29.00 1.10 -15.75
N ASP A 54 -28.49 0.80 -14.54
CA ASP A 54 -29.31 0.12 -13.53
C ASP A 54 -30.17 1.10 -12.73
N VAL A 55 -31.41 1.27 -13.19
CA VAL A 55 -32.42 2.12 -12.54
C VAL A 55 -32.77 1.61 -11.13
N LYS A 56 -32.59 0.31 -10.84
CA LYS A 56 -32.93 -0.26 -9.52
C LYS A 56 -32.00 0.25 -8.42
N LYS A 57 -30.84 0.79 -8.77
CA LYS A 57 -29.88 1.37 -7.81
C LYS A 57 -30.22 2.82 -7.44
N ARG A 58 -31.13 3.47 -8.18
CA ARG A 58 -31.54 4.88 -7.96
C ARG A 58 -32.67 4.98 -6.94
N VAL A 59 -32.47 4.37 -5.77
CA VAL A 59 -33.49 4.26 -4.71
C VAL A 59 -33.07 5.07 -3.48
N PRO A 60 -33.99 5.82 -2.86
CA PRO A 60 -33.72 6.49 -1.59
C PRO A 60 -33.34 5.51 -0.48
N ILE A 61 -32.35 5.90 0.33
CA ILE A 61 -31.83 5.07 1.42
C ILE A 61 -32.86 4.98 2.55
N HIS A 62 -33.32 3.77 2.84
CA HIS A 62 -34.23 3.44 3.94
C HIS A 62 -33.55 2.61 5.04
N GLU A 63 -34.26 2.36 6.14
CA GLU A 63 -33.68 1.86 7.39
C GLU A 63 -32.94 0.51 7.23
N ALA A 64 -33.52 -0.44 6.49
CA ALA A 64 -32.87 -1.73 6.24
C ALA A 64 -31.51 -1.57 5.53
N ILE A 65 -31.40 -0.63 4.60
CA ILE A 65 -30.13 -0.32 3.92
C ILE A 65 -29.15 0.31 4.91
N ARG A 66 -29.59 1.24 5.77
CA ARG A 66 -28.73 1.90 6.77
C ARG A 66 -28.13 0.90 7.75
N GLN A 67 -28.96 0.03 8.31
CA GLN A 67 -28.52 -0.99 9.27
C GLN A 67 -27.54 -1.96 8.62
N ARG A 68 -27.87 -2.47 7.43
CA ARG A 68 -26.99 -3.42 6.71
C ARG A 68 -25.67 -2.78 6.29
N ALA A 69 -25.69 -1.52 5.85
CA ALA A 69 -24.47 -0.79 5.50
C ALA A 69 -23.59 -0.54 6.73
N SER A 70 -24.19 -0.27 7.89
CA SER A 70 -23.44 -0.13 9.15
C SER A 70 -22.76 -1.44 9.55
N ILE A 71 -23.49 -2.56 9.50
CA ILE A 71 -22.95 -3.89 9.79
C ILE A 71 -21.79 -4.23 8.83
N ASN A 72 -21.96 -3.95 7.53
CA ASN A 72 -20.90 -4.19 6.55
C ASN A 72 -19.67 -3.32 6.82
N ARG A 73 -19.85 -2.05 7.22
CA ARG A 73 -18.75 -1.15 7.58
C ARG A 73 -17.96 -1.70 8.76
N THR A 74 -18.62 -2.15 9.81
CA THR A 74 -17.95 -2.74 10.98
C THR A 74 -17.25 -4.05 10.61
N ALA A 75 -17.88 -4.88 9.78
CA ALA A 75 -17.30 -6.14 9.33
C ALA A 75 -16.02 -5.92 8.50
N SER A 76 -16.01 -4.95 7.59
CA SER A 76 -14.81 -4.60 6.83
C SER A 76 -13.72 -3.95 7.70
N GLY A 77 -14.11 -3.15 8.70
CA GLY A 77 -13.16 -2.55 9.65
C GLY A 77 -12.47 -3.57 10.57
N SER A 78 -13.11 -4.73 10.81
CA SER A 78 -12.51 -5.82 11.59
C SER A 78 -11.61 -6.76 10.79
N ILE A 79 -11.45 -6.56 9.48
CA ILE A 79 -10.57 -7.41 8.66
C ILE A 79 -9.13 -7.00 8.96
N HIS A 80 -8.39 -7.88 9.64
CA HIS A 80 -6.97 -7.72 9.84
C HIS A 80 -6.21 -8.18 8.60
N CYS A 81 -5.33 -7.32 8.07
CA CYS A 81 -4.46 -7.68 6.96
C CYS A 81 -3.31 -8.54 7.51
N PRO A 82 -3.09 -9.76 6.99
CA PRO A 82 -1.96 -10.56 7.43
C PRO A 82 -0.65 -9.83 7.10
N THR A 83 0.13 -9.52 8.12
CA THR A 83 1.46 -8.92 7.96
C THR A 83 2.42 -9.98 7.41
N LEU A 84 3.18 -9.63 6.37
CA LEU A 84 4.16 -10.55 5.76
C LEU A 84 5.43 -10.68 6.60
N PHE A 85 5.71 -9.68 7.44
CA PHE A 85 6.81 -9.67 8.38
C PHE A 85 6.22 -9.64 9.79
N ASP A 86 6.73 -10.53 10.63
CA ASP A 86 6.35 -10.63 12.03
C ASP A 86 6.89 -9.41 12.78
N GLU A 87 6.08 -8.80 13.63
CA GLU A 87 6.46 -7.66 14.48
C GLU A 87 7.43 -8.09 15.60
N SER A 88 7.85 -9.36 15.62
CA SER A 88 8.78 -9.93 16.61
C SER A 88 10.19 -9.32 16.61
N TYR A 89 10.50 -8.42 15.67
CA TYR A 89 11.68 -7.55 15.75
C TYR A 89 11.55 -6.42 16.78
N ASN A 90 10.34 -6.16 17.32
CA ASN A 90 10.15 -5.36 18.54
C ASN A 90 10.60 -6.17 19.77
N SER A 91 11.89 -6.44 19.84
CA SER A 91 12.52 -6.94 21.05
C SER A 91 12.56 -5.80 22.09
N ASN A 92 11.62 -5.85 23.04
CA ASN A 92 11.57 -5.06 24.28
C ASN A 92 11.43 -3.53 24.11
N THR A 93 10.20 -3.05 24.09
CA THR A 93 9.83 -1.87 24.88
C THR A 93 8.36 -2.00 25.27
N ASN A 94 8.11 -1.99 26.57
CA ASN A 94 6.77 -1.92 27.13
C ASN A 94 6.00 -0.75 26.49
N ASP A 95 4.78 -1.07 26.07
CA ASP A 95 3.59 -0.22 25.99
C ASP A 95 3.75 1.21 26.56
N ASN A 96 3.66 2.21 25.66
CA ASN A 96 3.11 3.58 25.85
C ASN A 96 3.88 4.70 25.12
N PHE A 97 4.33 4.50 23.88
CA PHE A 97 4.86 5.61 23.06
C PHE A 97 3.94 5.93 21.88
N HIS A 98 2.79 6.52 22.22
CA HIS A 98 1.85 7.09 21.25
C HIS A 98 1.81 8.63 21.29
N ASP A 99 2.84 9.28 21.83
CA ASP A 99 2.93 10.74 21.85
C ASP A 99 4.24 11.19 21.20
N GLY A 100 4.13 12.05 20.18
CA GLY A 100 5.22 12.52 19.31
C GLY A 100 6.33 13.32 20.00
N GLY A 101 6.38 13.32 21.33
CA GLY A 101 7.48 13.85 22.16
C GLY A 101 8.39 12.77 22.76
N SER A 102 8.30 11.53 22.28
CA SER A 102 9.07 10.39 22.81
C SER A 102 10.44 10.20 22.18
N CYS A 103 10.56 10.31 20.85
CA CYS A 103 11.80 9.98 20.14
C CYS A 103 12.94 10.92 20.55
N THR A 104 12.63 12.20 20.80
CA THR A 104 13.64 13.18 21.24
C THR A 104 14.27 12.83 22.59
N LYS A 105 13.49 12.28 23.52
CA LYS A 105 14.02 11.86 24.83
C LYS A 105 14.94 10.65 24.74
N LEU A 106 14.62 9.70 23.86
CA LEU A 106 15.47 8.54 23.60
C LEU A 106 16.77 8.96 22.89
N ILE A 107 16.70 9.93 21.99
CA ILE A 107 17.87 10.53 21.35
C ILE A 107 18.72 11.27 22.39
N ASP A 108 18.12 12.04 23.29
CA ASP A 108 18.83 12.74 24.36
C ASP A 108 19.55 11.75 25.30
N GLU A 109 18.90 10.64 25.67
CA GLU A 109 19.50 9.57 26.49
C GLU A 109 20.67 8.87 25.77
N LEU A 110 20.53 8.58 24.48
CA LEU A 110 21.60 8.01 23.65
C LEU A 110 22.78 8.98 23.47
N LEU A 111 22.51 10.28 23.34
CA LEU A 111 23.54 11.32 23.25
C LEU A 111 24.28 11.47 24.57
N ASP A 112 23.59 11.39 25.70
CA ASP A 112 24.19 11.39 27.02
C ASP A 112 25.10 10.16 27.21
N ASP A 113 24.65 8.96 26.81
CA ASP A 113 25.46 7.73 26.87
C ASP A 113 26.70 7.80 25.96
N LEU A 114 26.54 8.32 24.74
CA LEU A 114 27.66 8.50 23.80
C LEU A 114 28.65 9.57 24.28
N SER A 115 28.18 10.61 24.99
CA SER A 115 29.04 11.64 25.55
C SER A 115 29.92 11.13 26.70
N GLN A 116 29.51 10.03 27.34
CA GLN A 116 30.22 9.38 28.44
C GLN A 116 31.15 8.24 27.96
N ASP A 117 31.03 7.76 26.72
CA ASP A 117 31.88 6.71 26.15
C ASP A 117 33.18 7.29 25.55
N GLU A 118 34.32 7.08 26.23
CA GLU A 118 35.64 7.53 25.77
C GLU A 118 36.06 6.92 24.41
N ASN A 119 35.43 5.83 23.96
CA ASN A 119 35.70 5.17 22.67
C ASN A 119 34.68 5.50 21.58
N ALA A 120 33.73 6.41 21.82
CA ALA A 120 32.69 6.75 20.86
C ALA A 120 33.27 7.26 19.53
N VAL A 121 34.35 8.05 19.58
CA VAL A 121 35.01 8.62 18.40
C VAL A 121 35.60 7.55 17.49
N ASP A 122 36.25 6.53 18.06
CA ASP A 122 36.82 5.40 17.31
C ASP A 122 35.74 4.47 16.72
N ARG A 123 34.55 4.45 17.30
CA ARG A 123 33.40 3.69 16.79
C ARG A 123 32.70 4.44 15.66
N LEU A 124 32.57 5.76 15.79
CA LEU A 124 31.94 6.62 14.80
C LEU A 124 32.79 6.82 13.54
N GLN A 125 34.12 6.63 13.61
CA GLN A 125 35.00 6.73 12.43
C GLN A 125 34.69 5.70 11.33
N HIS A 126 33.95 4.65 11.66
CA HIS A 126 33.57 3.57 10.74
C HIS A 126 32.12 3.68 10.25
N VAL A 127 31.38 4.72 10.66
CA VAL A 127 30.02 4.94 10.16
C VAL A 127 30.10 5.47 8.74
N ASP A 128 29.37 4.81 7.84
CA ASP A 128 29.24 5.26 6.46
C ASP A 128 28.41 6.54 6.41
N PHE A 129 28.99 7.60 5.87
CA PHE A 129 28.33 8.90 5.77
C PHE A 129 27.13 8.87 4.82
N ASP A 130 27.07 7.90 3.90
CA ASP A 130 25.94 7.70 3.00
C ASP A 130 24.67 7.21 3.71
N ALA A 131 24.82 6.62 4.91
CA ALA A 131 23.69 6.15 5.73
C ALA A 131 23.14 7.23 6.68
N LEU A 132 23.89 8.32 6.92
CA LEU A 132 23.48 9.38 7.84
C LEU A 132 22.17 10.08 7.43
N PRO A 133 21.90 10.38 6.15
CA PRO A 133 20.64 11.00 5.76
C PRO A 133 19.42 10.11 6.03
N LEU A 134 19.58 8.79 5.93
CA LEU A 134 18.50 7.84 6.25
C LEU A 134 18.22 7.84 7.75
N LEU A 135 19.26 7.82 8.57
CA LEU A 135 19.15 7.85 10.03
C LEU A 135 18.59 9.19 10.54
N GLU A 136 19.02 10.30 9.93
CA GLU A 136 18.48 11.64 10.21
C GLU A 136 16.97 11.70 9.90
N HIS A 137 16.55 11.14 8.76
CA HIS A 137 15.14 11.07 8.39
C HIS A 137 14.32 10.17 9.33
N GLU A 138 14.86 9.02 9.76
CA GLU A 138 14.15 8.11 10.67
C GLU A 138 14.02 8.68 12.09
N LEU A 139 15.04 9.40 12.57
CA LEU A 139 15.07 9.93 13.95
C LEU A 139 14.44 11.31 14.09
N LEU A 140 14.59 12.17 13.08
CA LEU A 140 14.23 13.60 13.13
C LEU A 140 13.26 14.03 12.01
N GLY A 141 12.98 13.16 11.04
CA GLY A 141 12.12 13.47 9.90
C GLY A 141 10.65 13.63 10.28
N ASP A 142 9.94 14.38 9.43
CA ASP A 142 8.48 14.44 9.44
C ASP A 142 7.96 13.43 8.40
N ASP A 143 7.00 12.59 8.77
CA ASP A 143 6.38 11.58 7.90
C ASP A 143 5.41 12.18 6.87
N ALA A 144 4.97 13.44 7.06
CA ALA A 144 3.99 14.10 6.20
C ALA A 144 4.31 14.11 4.67
N PRO A 145 5.54 14.40 4.19
CA PRO A 145 5.86 14.38 2.76
C PRO A 145 5.82 12.96 2.17
N ASP A 146 6.22 11.95 2.93
CA ASP A 146 6.20 10.56 2.50
C ASP A 146 4.77 10.04 2.40
N GLU A 147 3.92 10.42 3.35
CA GLU A 147 2.49 10.12 3.29
C GLU A 147 1.85 10.72 2.02
N ALA A 148 2.18 11.97 1.69
CA ALA A 148 1.68 12.61 0.47
C ALA A 148 2.14 11.85 -0.80
N THR A 149 3.39 11.39 -0.81
CA THR A 149 3.95 10.58 -1.91
C THR A 149 3.24 9.23 -2.03
N LEU A 150 3.00 8.55 -0.92
CA LEU A 150 2.25 7.29 -0.87
C LEU A 150 0.82 7.48 -1.37
N ARG A 151 0.13 8.55 -0.95
CA ARG A 151 -1.22 8.88 -1.43
C ARG A 151 -1.25 9.07 -2.96
N ASN A 152 -0.22 9.69 -3.52
CA ASN A 152 -0.07 9.86 -4.97
C ASN A 152 0.16 8.53 -5.70
N TRP A 153 1.00 7.65 -5.14
CA TRP A 153 1.26 6.32 -5.72
C TRP A 153 0.05 5.39 -5.65
N LEU A 154 -0.64 5.36 -4.51
CA LEU A 154 -1.82 4.53 -4.30
C LEU A 154 -3.04 5.02 -5.07
N ARG A 155 -3.06 6.29 -5.48
CA ARG A 155 -4.18 6.94 -6.18
C ARG A 155 -5.50 6.67 -5.46
N LEU A 156 -5.64 7.21 -4.25
CA LEU A 156 -6.81 6.99 -3.41
C LEU A 156 -8.12 7.21 -4.19
N LYS A 157 -9.07 6.28 -4.01
CA LYS A 157 -10.39 6.30 -4.67
C LYS A 157 -10.33 6.29 -6.21
N ARG A 158 -9.24 5.82 -6.83
CA ARG A 158 -9.06 5.78 -8.30
C ARG A 158 -10.31 5.34 -9.05
N GLU A 159 -11.00 4.33 -8.56
CA GLU A 159 -12.13 3.73 -9.28
C GLU A 159 -13.48 4.38 -8.99
N THR A 160 -13.64 4.95 -7.80
CA THR A 160 -14.91 5.54 -7.34
C THR A 160 -14.98 7.04 -7.58
N ALA A 161 -13.83 7.72 -7.63
CA ALA A 161 -13.75 9.17 -7.80
C ALA A 161 -14.39 9.65 -9.12
N ASP A 162 -14.30 8.86 -10.19
CA ASP A 162 -14.90 9.19 -11.49
C ASP A 162 -16.42 9.38 -11.40
N TYR A 163 -17.10 8.62 -10.54
CA TYR A 163 -18.57 8.65 -10.39
C TYR A 163 -19.05 9.52 -9.23
N GLN A 164 -18.15 9.85 -8.30
CA GLN A 164 -18.45 10.67 -7.12
C GLN A 164 -18.14 12.16 -7.33
N SER A 165 -17.30 12.48 -8.31
CA SER A 165 -16.97 13.86 -8.66
C SER A 165 -18.16 14.56 -9.33
N TYR A 166 -18.42 15.81 -8.94
CA TYR A 166 -19.50 16.59 -9.51
C TYR A 166 -19.24 16.86 -11.00
N ALA A 167 -20.20 16.50 -11.86
CA ALA A 167 -20.18 16.76 -13.31
C ALA A 167 -18.95 16.21 -14.08
N SER A 168 -18.32 15.14 -13.59
CA SER A 168 -17.12 14.53 -14.22
C SER A 168 -17.39 13.80 -15.54
N ILE A 169 -18.63 13.37 -15.78
CA ILE A 169 -19.05 12.64 -16.98
C ILE A 169 -19.97 13.55 -17.83
N PRO A 170 -19.52 13.97 -19.02
CA PRO A 170 -20.31 14.81 -19.91
C PRO A 170 -21.51 14.02 -20.46
N GLU A 171 -22.59 14.74 -20.79
CA GLU A 171 -23.85 14.10 -21.23
C GLU A 171 -23.71 13.28 -22.50
N SER A 172 -22.84 13.70 -23.42
CA SER A 172 -22.52 12.98 -24.66
C SER A 172 -21.95 11.58 -24.41
N GLU A 173 -21.31 11.38 -23.25
CA GLU A 173 -20.66 10.12 -22.87
C GLU A 173 -21.52 9.28 -21.92
N ARG A 174 -22.77 9.70 -21.63
CA ARG A 174 -23.73 8.92 -20.79
C ARG A 174 -24.46 7.86 -21.59
N THR A 175 -23.74 7.08 -22.38
CA THR A 175 -24.29 6.01 -23.21
C THR A 175 -23.59 4.68 -22.92
N ALA A 176 -24.27 3.56 -23.15
CA ALA A 176 -23.73 2.24 -22.87
C ALA A 176 -22.53 1.85 -23.76
N TRP A 177 -22.36 2.53 -24.90
CA TRP A 177 -21.26 2.30 -25.84
C TRP A 177 -20.11 3.30 -25.65
N SER A 178 -20.28 4.35 -24.85
CA SER A 178 -19.20 5.26 -24.49
C SER A 178 -18.12 4.53 -23.68
N ALA A 179 -16.87 4.83 -24.00
CA ALA A 179 -15.68 4.28 -23.34
C ALA A 179 -15.06 5.24 -22.32
N TRP A 180 -15.84 6.18 -21.76
CA TRP A 180 -15.33 7.22 -20.86
C TRP A 180 -14.53 6.68 -19.65
N TYR A 181 -14.90 5.50 -19.16
CA TYR A 181 -14.24 4.83 -18.03
C TYR A 181 -12.81 4.35 -18.31
N LEU A 182 -12.32 4.47 -19.55
CA LEU A 182 -10.97 4.10 -19.98
C LEU A 182 -10.03 5.30 -20.16
N ARG A 183 -10.50 6.55 -20.02
CA ARG A 183 -9.72 7.77 -20.28
C ARG A 183 -8.42 7.92 -19.47
N HIS A 184 -8.33 7.24 -18.32
CA HIS A 184 -7.16 7.27 -17.43
C HIS A 184 -6.07 6.26 -17.84
N ILE A 185 -6.36 5.37 -18.79
CA ILE A 185 -5.39 4.43 -19.32
C ILE A 185 -4.48 5.18 -20.28
N LYS A 186 -3.20 5.27 -19.94
CA LYS A 186 -2.15 5.82 -20.79
C LYS A 186 -1.27 4.66 -21.24
N GLY A 187 -1.11 4.49 -22.56
CA GLY A 187 -0.07 3.61 -23.07
C GLY A 187 1.31 4.23 -22.87
N LYS A 188 2.38 3.44 -23.03
CA LYS A 188 3.72 4.00 -23.21
C LYS A 188 3.72 4.97 -24.40
N GLU A 189 4.09 6.22 -24.15
CA GLU A 189 4.49 7.12 -25.22
C GLU A 189 5.82 6.57 -25.78
N GLU A 190 5.81 6.11 -27.03
CA GLU A 190 7.05 5.80 -27.74
C GLU A 190 7.79 7.12 -27.99
N ASN A 191 8.82 7.39 -27.20
CA ASN A 191 9.88 8.36 -27.49
C ASN A 191 11.18 7.59 -27.76
#